data_AF-A0A8J7EY82-F1
#
_entry.id   AF-A0A8J7EY82-F1
#
_cell.length_a   1.000
_cell.length_b   1.000
_cell.length_c   1.000
_cell.angle_alpha   90.00
_cell.angle_beta   90.00
_cell.angle_gamma   90.00
#
_symmetry.space_group_name_H-M   'P 1'
#
loop_
_entity.id
_entity.type
_entity.pdbx_description
1 polymer ?
#
loop_
_entity_poly.entity_id
_entity_poly.type
_entity_poly.pdbx_seq_one_letter_code
_entity_poly.pdbx_strand_id
1 'polypeptide(L)'
;MTLFRWMLPLLSSAVLLGCSTVSDRSPTAEIVPSPQVVSSPNSERDTLLTATEADALMADVINAINTEDVLYLMPYMLERDRYQANVEAAIADYQTYFAGAPIERVQRERVEQLGASSQRFEYRLYGSNGISKPITLYQDQSIRLVDEFFLYSHWAKAMLDEVIASIQASDAEQLARALTADDLPYPVDQAETAIDRYGAQFDVDTLDYRFAGSAENRNGFNYVIIGSQNGQPREHPVTVIYGDGLVGLQDNLIPALPSAN
;
A
#
# COMPACT_ATOMS: atom_id res chain seq x y z
N MET A 1 -59.38 38.40 10.20
CA MET A 1 -58.25 39.20 9.64
C MET A 1 -57.06 38.27 9.54
N THR A 2 -56.46 37.96 8.39
CA THR A 2 -56.76 38.25 6.99
C THR A 2 -56.07 37.13 6.21
N LEU A 3 -56.82 36.45 5.35
CA LEU A 3 -56.30 35.50 4.37
C LEU A 3 -55.29 36.20 3.46
N PHE A 4 -54.15 35.57 3.16
CA PHE A 4 -53.41 35.88 1.94
C PHE A 4 -53.08 34.62 1.16
N ARG A 5 -53.62 34.63 -0.05
CA ARG A 5 -53.73 33.60 -1.07
C ARG A 5 -52.84 34.11 -2.20
N TRP A 6 -51.82 33.35 -2.59
CA TRP A 6 -51.13 33.58 -3.86
C TRP A 6 -51.19 32.33 -4.72
N MET A 7 -51.62 32.56 -5.95
CA MET A 7 -51.91 31.63 -7.03
C MET A 7 -50.88 31.88 -8.15
N LEU A 8 -50.32 30.78 -8.68
CA LEU A 8 -49.78 30.55 -10.03
C LEU A 8 -48.52 31.32 -10.50
N PRO A 9 -47.78 30.86 -11.54
CA PRO A 9 -48.09 29.75 -12.46
C PRO A 9 -46.99 28.67 -12.64
N LEU A 10 -47.47 27.56 -13.22
CA LEU A 10 -46.73 26.46 -13.84
C LEU A 10 -45.80 26.95 -14.96
N LEU A 11 -44.54 26.50 -14.92
CA LEU A 11 -43.69 26.38 -16.11
C LEU A 11 -43.16 24.95 -16.18
N SER A 12 -43.81 24.16 -17.04
CA SER A 12 -43.35 22.85 -17.48
C SER A 12 -42.05 22.99 -18.25
N SER A 13 -40.95 22.52 -17.68
CA SER A 13 -39.74 22.19 -18.43
C SER A 13 -39.69 20.68 -18.60
N ALA A 14 -40.06 20.21 -19.79
CA ALA A 14 -39.82 18.84 -20.20
C ALA A 14 -38.32 18.70 -20.50
N VAL A 15 -37.56 18.18 -19.52
CA VAL A 15 -36.22 17.66 -19.77
C VAL A 15 -36.38 16.30 -20.42
N LEU A 16 -36.07 16.22 -21.72
CA LEU A 16 -35.89 14.97 -22.42
C LEU A 16 -34.63 14.29 -21.86
N LEU A 17 -34.84 13.35 -20.94
CA LEU A 17 -33.83 12.37 -20.55
C LEU A 17 -33.58 11.47 -21.76
N GLY A 18 -32.51 11.76 -22.50
CA GLY A 18 -31.91 10.79 -23.40
C GLY A 18 -31.37 9.64 -22.56
N CYS A 19 -32.05 8.49 -22.57
CA CYS A 19 -31.48 7.24 -22.10
C CYS A 19 -30.32 6.86 -23.03
N SER A 20 -29.12 7.35 -22.73
CA SER A 20 -27.90 6.73 -23.25
C SER A 20 -27.81 5.34 -22.65
N THR A 21 -28.09 4.32 -23.46
CA THR A 21 -27.79 2.94 -23.14
C THR A 21 -26.27 2.80 -23.01
N VAL A 22 -25.76 2.99 -21.79
CA VAL A 22 -24.40 2.58 -21.43
C VAL A 22 -24.37 1.08 -21.66
N SER A 23 -23.67 0.67 -22.72
CA SER A 23 -23.42 -0.73 -23.01
C SER A 23 -22.48 -1.24 -21.92
N ASP A 24 -23.05 -1.91 -20.92
CA ASP A 24 -22.34 -2.73 -19.94
C ASP A 24 -21.61 -3.85 -20.69
N ARG A 25 -20.44 -3.54 -21.25
CA ARG A 25 -19.45 -4.53 -21.61
C ARG A 25 -18.61 -4.75 -20.38
N SER A 26 -19.00 -5.72 -19.56
CA SER A 26 -18.08 -6.26 -18.56
C SER A 26 -16.79 -6.67 -19.29
N PRO A 27 -15.62 -6.12 -18.91
CA PRO A 27 -14.37 -6.49 -19.53
C PRO A 27 -14.21 -8.00 -19.38
N THR A 28 -14.08 -8.70 -20.50
CA THR A 28 -13.86 -10.15 -20.52
C THR A 28 -12.44 -10.37 -20.03
N ALA A 29 -12.31 -10.77 -18.77
CA ALA A 29 -11.01 -10.96 -18.16
C ALA A 29 -10.34 -12.19 -18.78
N GLU A 30 -9.19 -11.99 -19.42
CA GLU A 30 -8.43 -13.03 -20.11
C GLU A 30 -7.52 -13.77 -19.11
N ILE A 31 -7.66 -15.10 -19.02
CA ILE A 31 -6.74 -15.92 -18.24
C ILE A 31 -5.47 -16.06 -19.06
N VAL A 32 -4.36 -15.56 -18.53
CA VAL A 32 -3.04 -15.64 -19.17
C VAL A 32 -2.59 -17.10 -19.20
N PRO A 33 -2.39 -17.73 -20.38
CA PRO A 33 -1.86 -19.08 -20.46
C PRO A 33 -0.40 -19.10 -19.98
N SER A 34 0.06 -20.23 -19.43
CA SER A 34 1.44 -20.39 -19.00
C SER A 34 2.40 -20.01 -20.15
N PRO A 35 3.35 -19.09 -19.92
CA PRO A 35 4.14 -18.51 -21.00
C PRO A 35 4.98 -19.57 -21.72
N GLN A 36 5.00 -19.50 -23.05
CA GLN A 36 6.08 -20.09 -23.84
C GLN A 36 7.38 -19.35 -23.49
N VAL A 37 8.54 -20.02 -23.57
CA VAL A 37 9.85 -19.49 -23.15
C VAL A 37 10.18 -18.20 -23.92
N VAL A 38 9.77 -17.06 -23.37
CA VAL A 38 10.13 -15.71 -23.82
C VAL A 38 11.04 -15.18 -22.72
N SER A 39 12.25 -14.75 -23.09
CA SER A 39 13.16 -14.13 -22.14
C SER A 39 12.54 -12.85 -21.58
N SER A 40 12.56 -12.68 -20.26
CA SER A 40 12.03 -11.47 -19.65
C SER A 40 12.68 -10.19 -20.21
N PRO A 41 11.88 -9.15 -20.46
CA PRO A 41 12.37 -7.90 -21.01
C PRO A 41 13.29 -7.18 -20.01
N ASN A 42 14.39 -6.61 -20.52
CA ASN A 42 15.23 -5.71 -19.74
C ASN A 42 14.41 -4.49 -19.28
N SER A 43 14.68 -4.00 -18.06
CA SER A 43 13.98 -2.87 -17.46
C SER A 43 14.20 -1.56 -18.23
N GLU A 44 15.29 -1.43 -18.98
CA GLU A 44 15.56 -0.30 -19.88
C GLU A 44 15.23 -0.68 -21.33
N ARG A 45 14.28 0.04 -21.95
CA ARG A 45 13.92 -0.15 -23.36
C ARG A 45 13.16 1.03 -23.97
N ASP A 46 13.44 1.26 -25.25
CA ASP A 46 12.82 2.35 -26.04
C ASP A 46 11.50 1.94 -26.73
N THR A 47 11.13 0.65 -26.67
CA THR A 47 9.91 0.12 -27.31
C THR A 47 8.88 -0.29 -26.26
N LEU A 48 7.62 0.05 -26.51
CA LEU A 48 6.50 -0.41 -25.69
C LEU A 48 6.46 -1.95 -25.63
N LEU A 49 6.29 -2.49 -24.43
CA LEU A 49 5.96 -3.90 -24.21
C LEU A 49 4.69 -4.27 -24.96
N THR A 50 4.73 -5.41 -25.62
CA THR A 50 3.51 -6.10 -26.01
C THR A 50 2.82 -6.69 -24.77
N ALA A 51 1.53 -6.98 -24.91
CA ALA A 51 0.74 -7.71 -23.93
C ALA A 51 1.43 -9.03 -23.49
N THR A 52 1.95 -9.80 -24.46
CA THR A 52 2.65 -11.06 -24.20
C THR A 52 3.96 -10.88 -23.43
N GLU A 53 4.75 -9.84 -23.74
CA GLU A 53 5.99 -9.56 -22.99
C GLU A 53 5.69 -9.11 -21.55
N ALA A 54 4.65 -8.30 -21.36
CA ALA A 54 4.24 -7.86 -20.03
C ALA A 54 3.73 -9.06 -19.19
N ASP A 55 2.98 -9.99 -19.81
CA ASP A 55 2.53 -11.23 -19.15
C ASP A 55 3.71 -12.12 -18.74
N ALA A 56 4.69 -12.30 -19.63
CA ALA A 56 5.90 -13.08 -19.35
C ALA A 56 6.70 -12.46 -18.20
N LEU A 57 6.91 -11.14 -18.22
CA LEU A 57 7.56 -10.44 -17.13
C LEU A 57 6.83 -10.64 -15.80
N MET A 58 5.50 -10.53 -15.79
CA MET A 58 4.73 -10.73 -14.56
C MET A 58 4.80 -12.16 -14.02
N ALA A 59 4.90 -13.17 -14.90
CA ALA A 59 5.12 -14.54 -14.47
C ALA A 59 6.50 -14.70 -13.78
N ASP A 60 7.54 -14.08 -14.33
CA ASP A 60 8.87 -14.11 -13.72
C ASP A 60 8.94 -13.30 -12.41
N VAL A 61 8.20 -12.19 -12.32
CA VAL A 61 8.04 -11.42 -11.06
C VAL A 61 7.38 -12.28 -9.98
N ILE A 62 6.32 -13.02 -10.31
CA ILE A 62 5.72 -13.98 -9.38
C ILE A 62 6.75 -15.01 -8.92
N ASN A 63 7.49 -15.59 -9.86
CA ASN A 63 8.50 -16.58 -9.53
C ASN A 63 9.54 -15.99 -8.57
N ALA A 64 10.04 -14.78 -8.87
CA ALA A 64 11.00 -14.09 -8.02
C ALA A 64 10.47 -13.77 -6.63
N ILE A 65 9.20 -13.37 -6.48
CA ILE A 65 8.58 -13.19 -5.15
C ILE A 65 8.51 -14.53 -4.40
N ASN A 66 8.08 -15.61 -5.07
CA ASN A 66 7.95 -16.94 -4.46
C ASN A 66 9.30 -17.57 -4.08
N THR A 67 10.37 -17.29 -4.85
CA THR A 67 11.72 -17.82 -4.61
C THR A 67 12.63 -16.83 -3.90
N GLU A 68 12.09 -15.71 -3.42
CA GLU A 68 12.84 -14.65 -2.72
C GLU A 68 14.03 -14.10 -3.54
N ASP A 69 13.89 -14.03 -4.87
CA ASP A 69 14.95 -13.54 -5.77
C ASP A 69 14.96 -12.01 -5.81
N VAL A 70 15.62 -11.44 -4.81
CA VAL A 70 15.77 -9.98 -4.66
C VAL A 70 16.48 -9.37 -5.88
N LEU A 71 17.54 -10.01 -6.38
CA LEU A 71 18.35 -9.46 -7.47
C LEU A 71 17.57 -9.36 -8.77
N TYR A 72 16.66 -10.30 -9.02
CA TYR A 72 15.77 -10.25 -10.17
C TYR A 72 14.81 -9.05 -10.11
N LEU A 73 14.26 -8.72 -8.94
CA LEU A 73 13.24 -7.66 -8.81
C LEU A 73 13.84 -6.25 -8.81
N MET A 74 15.07 -6.08 -8.31
CA MET A 74 15.73 -4.77 -8.16
C MET A 74 15.68 -3.88 -9.43
N PRO A 75 15.98 -4.36 -10.65
CA PRO A 75 15.96 -3.52 -11.85
C PRO A 75 14.59 -2.90 -12.16
N TYR A 76 13.49 -3.48 -11.66
CA TYR A 76 12.13 -3.03 -11.88
C TYR A 76 11.58 -2.15 -10.74
N MET A 77 12.40 -1.85 -9.73
CA MET A 77 12.04 -0.90 -8.69
C MET A 77 12.25 0.54 -9.16
N LEU A 78 11.50 1.49 -8.58
CA LEU A 78 11.83 2.91 -8.69
C LEU A 78 13.26 3.14 -8.21
N GLU A 79 13.99 4.07 -8.83
CA GLU A 79 15.40 4.32 -8.54
C GLU A 79 15.65 4.58 -7.04
N ARG A 80 14.80 5.41 -6.42
CA ARG A 80 14.88 5.71 -4.97
C ARG A 80 14.64 4.48 -4.07
N ASP A 81 13.99 3.45 -4.60
CA ASP A 81 13.58 2.25 -3.87
C ASP A 81 14.42 1.02 -4.27
N ARG A 82 15.44 1.20 -5.13
CA ARG A 82 16.32 0.15 -5.63
C ARG A 82 17.41 -0.22 -4.61
N TYR A 83 16.99 -0.56 -3.40
CA TYR A 83 17.85 -1.07 -2.34
C TYR A 83 17.42 -2.49 -1.98
N GLN A 84 18.39 -3.36 -1.69
CA GLN A 84 18.14 -4.75 -1.33
C GLN A 84 17.14 -4.88 -0.17
N ALA A 85 17.32 -4.11 0.90
CA ALA A 85 16.43 -4.11 2.06
C ALA A 85 14.98 -3.73 1.72
N ASN A 86 14.75 -2.89 0.70
CA ASN A 86 13.41 -2.51 0.27
C ASN A 86 12.69 -3.68 -0.38
N VAL A 87 13.39 -4.39 -1.27
CA VAL A 87 12.86 -5.56 -1.96
C VAL A 87 12.63 -6.71 -0.99
N GLU A 88 13.56 -6.96 -0.07
CA GLU A 88 13.41 -7.96 1.01
C GLU A 88 12.18 -7.68 1.87
N ALA A 89 12.00 -6.42 2.31
CA ALA A 89 10.84 -6.01 3.10
C ALA A 89 9.52 -6.20 2.35
N ALA A 90 9.50 -5.93 1.05
CA ALA A 90 8.32 -6.11 0.20
C ALA A 90 7.98 -7.59 -0.01
N ILE A 91 8.99 -8.45 -0.27
CA ILE A 91 8.80 -9.90 -0.42
C ILE A 91 8.22 -10.49 0.87
N ALA A 92 8.77 -10.13 2.03
CA ALA A 92 8.26 -10.59 3.33
C ALA A 92 6.79 -10.19 3.56
N ASP A 93 6.39 -8.98 3.13
CA ASP A 93 5.00 -8.53 3.24
C ASP A 93 4.08 -9.23 2.23
N TYR A 94 4.57 -9.54 1.02
CA TYR A 94 3.85 -10.42 0.10
C TYR A 94 3.59 -11.80 0.70
N GLN A 95 4.62 -12.43 1.28
CA GLN A 95 4.49 -13.73 1.92
C GLN A 95 3.48 -13.69 3.06
N THR A 96 3.54 -12.67 3.91
CA THR A 96 2.59 -12.51 5.01
C THR A 96 1.17 -12.24 4.50
N TYR A 97 1.01 -11.37 3.49
CA TYR A 97 -0.28 -11.05 2.89
C TYR A 97 -0.96 -12.28 2.28
N PHE A 98 -0.20 -13.13 1.59
CA PHE A 98 -0.68 -14.41 1.07
C PHE A 98 -0.68 -15.53 2.11
N ALA A 99 -0.48 -15.24 3.40
CA ALA A 99 -0.47 -16.22 4.50
C ALA A 99 0.51 -17.39 4.26
N GLY A 100 1.67 -17.10 3.67
CA GLY A 100 2.71 -18.05 3.29
C GLY A 100 2.37 -18.92 2.07
N ALA A 101 1.19 -18.76 1.47
CA ALA A 101 0.83 -19.48 0.26
C ALA A 101 1.59 -18.90 -0.95
N PRO A 102 2.08 -19.74 -1.88
CA PRO A 102 2.69 -19.26 -3.10
C PRO A 102 1.66 -18.52 -3.97
N ILE A 103 2.14 -17.53 -4.70
CA ILE A 103 1.37 -16.88 -5.77
C ILE A 103 1.40 -17.81 -6.98
N GLU A 104 0.25 -18.30 -7.42
CA GLU A 104 0.17 -19.34 -8.47
C GLU A 104 -0.24 -18.78 -9.83
N ARG A 105 -0.96 -17.67 -9.84
CA ARG A 105 -1.57 -17.13 -11.06
C ARG A 105 -1.54 -15.61 -11.06
N VAL A 106 -1.32 -15.04 -12.23
CA VAL A 106 -1.57 -13.63 -12.54
C VAL A 106 -2.68 -13.52 -13.58
N GLN A 107 -3.49 -12.47 -13.46
CA GLN A 107 -4.49 -12.10 -14.44
C GLN A 107 -4.31 -10.65 -14.83
N ARG A 108 -4.24 -10.37 -16.13
CA ARG A 108 -4.27 -9.01 -16.64
C ARG A 108 -5.69 -8.49 -16.58
N GLU A 109 -5.90 -7.37 -15.88
CA GLU A 109 -7.20 -6.72 -15.74
C GLU A 109 -7.38 -5.63 -16.80
N ARG A 110 -6.31 -4.84 -17.04
CA ARG A 110 -6.39 -3.68 -17.93
C ARG A 110 -5.04 -3.38 -18.59
N VAL A 111 -5.12 -2.83 -19.80
CA VAL A 111 -4.01 -2.16 -20.47
C VAL A 111 -4.45 -0.73 -20.80
N GLU A 112 -3.58 0.22 -20.53
CA GLU A 112 -3.83 1.63 -20.78
C GLU A 112 -2.62 2.29 -21.44
N GLN A 113 -2.84 2.87 -22.62
CA GLN A 113 -1.84 3.71 -23.29
C GLN A 113 -1.91 5.13 -22.69
N LEU A 114 -0.82 5.58 -22.08
CA LEU A 114 -0.74 6.89 -21.41
C LEU A 114 -0.09 7.97 -22.28
N GLY A 115 0.60 7.57 -23.35
CA GLY A 115 1.25 8.47 -24.30
C GLY A 115 1.86 7.68 -25.46
N ALA A 116 2.63 8.34 -26.34
CA ALA A 116 3.25 7.66 -27.48
C ALA A 116 4.28 6.58 -27.07
N SER A 117 4.89 6.74 -25.89
CA SER A 117 5.95 5.88 -25.35
C SER A 117 5.70 5.48 -23.89
N SER A 118 4.45 5.56 -23.43
CA SER A 118 4.10 5.20 -22.06
C SER A 118 2.83 4.38 -22.00
N GLN A 119 2.83 3.34 -21.17
CA GLN A 119 1.69 2.47 -20.96
C GLN A 119 1.67 1.88 -19.56
N ARG A 120 0.50 1.40 -19.16
CA ARG A 120 0.24 0.80 -17.85
C ARG A 120 -0.52 -0.51 -18.05
N PHE A 121 -0.05 -1.55 -17.38
CA PHE A 121 -0.74 -2.82 -17.26
C PHE A 121 -1.17 -3.01 -15.80
N GLU A 122 -2.46 -3.22 -15.59
CA GLU A 122 -3.00 -3.55 -14.27
C GLU A 122 -3.19 -5.07 -14.21
N TYR A 123 -2.62 -5.68 -13.19
CA TYR A 123 -2.68 -7.11 -12.95
C TYR A 123 -3.28 -7.40 -11.58
N ARG A 124 -3.81 -8.62 -11.42
CA ARG A 124 -4.17 -9.21 -10.14
C ARG A 124 -3.43 -10.53 -9.94
N LEU A 125 -2.70 -10.61 -8.83
CA LEU A 125 -2.00 -11.79 -8.34
C LEU A 125 -2.97 -12.64 -7.53
N TYR A 126 -2.90 -13.96 -7.64
CA TYR A 126 -3.72 -14.90 -6.90
C TYR A 126 -2.86 -15.95 -6.21
N GLY A 127 -2.99 -16.04 -4.89
CA GLY A 127 -2.41 -17.11 -4.09
C GLY A 127 -3.20 -18.41 -4.21
N SER A 128 -2.55 -19.53 -3.89
CA SER A 128 -3.18 -20.86 -3.88
C SER A 128 -4.35 -20.98 -2.88
N ASN A 129 -4.39 -20.09 -1.89
CA ASN A 129 -5.45 -19.98 -0.87
C ASN A 129 -6.63 -19.07 -1.29
N GLY A 130 -6.63 -18.54 -2.51
CA GLY A 130 -7.68 -17.66 -3.02
C GLY A 130 -7.56 -16.19 -2.61
N ILE A 131 -6.55 -15.82 -1.81
CA ILE A 131 -6.21 -14.41 -1.57
C ILE A 131 -5.72 -13.80 -2.88
N SER A 132 -6.03 -12.53 -3.12
CA SER A 132 -5.60 -11.83 -4.33
C SER A 132 -5.13 -10.41 -4.04
N LYS A 133 -4.16 -9.93 -4.81
CA LYS A 133 -3.60 -8.58 -4.65
C LYS A 133 -3.41 -7.90 -6.01
N PRO A 134 -3.80 -6.62 -6.18
CA PRO A 134 -3.48 -5.88 -7.39
C PRO A 134 -1.97 -5.58 -7.46
N ILE A 135 -1.43 -5.50 -8.66
CA ILE A 135 -0.09 -4.96 -8.92
C ILE A 135 -0.09 -4.26 -10.28
N THR A 136 0.67 -3.17 -10.38
CA THR A 136 0.76 -2.43 -11.64
C THR A 136 2.16 -2.56 -12.24
N LEU A 137 2.22 -2.87 -13.53
CA LEU A 137 3.42 -2.73 -14.33
C LEU A 137 3.30 -1.45 -15.15
N TYR A 138 4.18 -0.50 -14.89
CA TYR A 138 4.22 0.77 -15.62
C TYR A 138 5.43 0.80 -16.54
N GLN A 139 5.25 1.32 -17.75
CA GLN A 139 6.33 1.56 -18.67
C GLN A 139 6.32 3.01 -19.17
N ASP A 140 7.48 3.65 -19.13
CA ASP A 140 7.81 4.85 -19.89
C ASP A 140 9.17 4.65 -20.60
N GLN A 141 10.22 5.35 -20.17
CA GLN A 141 11.61 5.13 -20.55
C GLN A 141 12.19 3.88 -19.85
N SER A 142 11.53 3.44 -18.77
CA SER A 142 11.86 2.23 -18.02
C SER A 142 10.61 1.43 -17.69
N ILE A 143 10.78 0.15 -17.41
CA ILE A 143 9.75 -0.72 -16.85
C ILE A 143 9.88 -0.68 -15.33
N ARG A 144 8.78 -0.42 -14.63
CA ARG A 144 8.72 -0.44 -13.17
C ARG A 144 7.50 -1.17 -12.64
N LEU A 145 7.69 -1.86 -11.51
CA LEU A 145 6.61 -2.38 -10.69
C LEU A 145 6.14 -1.30 -9.74
N VAL A 146 4.82 -1.13 -9.66
CA VAL A 146 4.16 -0.18 -8.78
C VAL A 146 3.18 -0.96 -7.92
N ASP A 147 3.56 -1.14 -6.66
CA ASP A 147 2.80 -1.80 -5.60
C ASP A 147 3.15 -1.10 -4.28
N GLU A 148 2.19 -1.00 -3.36
CA GLU A 148 2.45 -0.41 -2.06
C GLU A 148 3.58 -1.11 -1.28
N PHE A 149 3.75 -2.43 -1.41
CA PHE A 149 4.80 -3.16 -0.70
C PHE A 149 6.18 -2.74 -1.19
N PHE A 150 6.37 -2.70 -2.52
CA PHE A 150 7.64 -2.24 -3.10
C PHE A 150 7.95 -0.78 -2.77
N LEU A 151 6.92 0.06 -2.62
CA LEU A 151 7.08 1.49 -2.39
C LEU A 151 7.25 1.87 -0.91
N TYR A 152 6.62 1.13 0.01
CA TYR A 152 6.43 1.62 1.38
C TYR A 152 6.73 0.59 2.48
N SER A 153 6.86 -0.70 2.19
CA SER A 153 7.06 -1.72 3.25
C SER A 153 8.29 -1.46 4.11
N HIS A 154 9.43 -1.13 3.48
CA HIS A 154 10.67 -0.84 4.21
C HIS A 154 10.55 0.41 5.08
N TRP A 155 10.00 1.50 4.54
CA TRP A 155 9.79 2.75 5.27
C TRP A 155 8.83 2.58 6.43
N ALA A 156 7.78 1.78 6.26
CA ALA A 156 6.84 1.47 7.32
C ALA A 156 7.49 0.67 8.48
N LYS A 157 8.32 -0.31 8.15
CA LYS A 157 9.10 -1.07 9.14
C LYS A 157 10.09 -0.17 9.87
N ALA A 158 10.87 0.63 9.14
CA ALA A 158 11.84 1.57 9.72
C ALA A 158 11.18 2.57 10.68
N MET A 159 9.99 3.08 10.34
CA MET A 159 9.20 3.94 11.23
C MET A 159 8.82 3.21 12.52
N LEU A 160 8.32 1.98 12.44
CA LEU A 160 7.95 1.20 13.63
C LEU A 160 9.17 0.83 14.47
N ASP A 161 10.29 0.46 13.85
CA ASP A 161 11.56 0.22 14.55
C ASP A 161 11.97 1.44 15.36
N GLU A 162 11.90 2.64 14.77
CA GLU A 162 12.26 3.89 15.46
C GLU A 162 11.28 4.25 16.58
N VAL A 163 9.97 4.08 16.35
CA VAL A 163 8.93 4.32 17.38
C VAL A 163 9.14 3.38 18.57
N ILE A 164 9.32 2.08 18.35
CA ILE A 164 9.52 1.10 19.42
C ILE A 164 10.82 1.38 20.17
N ALA A 165 11.92 1.60 19.44
CA ALA A 165 13.22 1.90 20.07
C ALA A 165 13.14 3.17 20.93
N SER A 166 12.44 4.21 20.48
CA SER A 166 12.26 5.45 21.23
C SER A 166 11.44 5.24 22.50
N ILE A 167 10.36 4.44 22.44
CA ILE A 167 9.53 4.11 23.60
C ILE A 167 10.33 3.28 24.62
N GLN A 168 11.06 2.27 24.16
CA GLN A 168 11.93 1.43 25.00
C GLN A 168 13.01 2.26 25.69
N ALA A 169 13.63 3.19 24.98
CA ALA A 169 14.65 4.08 25.53
C ALA A 169 14.07 5.22 26.40
N SER A 170 12.75 5.39 26.44
CA SER A 170 12.09 6.57 27.02
C SER A 170 12.61 7.89 26.42
N ASP A 171 12.94 7.91 25.12
CA ASP A 171 13.47 9.07 24.39
C ASP A 171 12.33 9.79 23.65
N ALA A 172 11.74 10.78 24.29
CA ALA A 172 10.64 11.56 23.73
C ALA A 172 11.06 12.43 22.54
N GLU A 173 12.32 12.90 22.49
CA GLU A 173 12.79 13.70 21.37
C GLU A 173 12.93 12.84 20.11
N GLN A 174 13.45 11.62 20.25
CA GLN A 174 13.52 10.66 19.16
C GLN A 174 12.14 10.25 18.69
N LEU A 175 11.23 9.94 19.62
CA LEU A 175 9.85 9.59 19.26
C LEU A 175 9.15 10.73 18.51
N ALA A 176 9.32 11.98 18.96
CA ALA A 176 8.77 13.15 18.29
C ALA A 176 9.30 13.30 16.85
N ARG A 177 10.59 13.02 16.60
CA ARG A 177 11.16 13.02 15.24
C ARG A 177 10.58 11.89 14.39
N ALA A 178 10.47 10.68 14.93
CA ALA A 178 9.90 9.53 14.21
C ALA A 178 8.43 9.74 13.82
N LEU A 179 7.66 10.46 14.65
CA LEU A 179 6.25 10.77 14.42
C LEU A 179 6.01 12.04 13.60
N THR A 180 7.06 12.79 13.27
CA THR A 180 6.94 13.99 12.43
C THR A 180 6.67 13.55 11.00
N ALA A 181 5.46 13.83 10.52
CA ALA A 181 5.09 13.63 9.14
C ALA A 181 5.33 14.94 8.37
N ASP A 182 6.24 14.90 7.39
CA ASP A 182 6.55 16.04 6.51
C ASP A 182 7.01 17.29 7.29
N ASP A 183 6.49 18.47 6.96
CA ASP A 183 6.86 19.75 7.57
C ASP A 183 6.10 20.06 8.89
N LEU A 184 5.32 19.12 9.44
CA LEU A 184 4.55 19.33 10.66
C LEU A 184 5.20 18.62 11.86
N PRO A 185 6.02 19.33 12.66
CA PRO A 185 6.73 18.71 13.79
C PRO A 185 5.76 18.17 14.83
N TYR A 186 6.03 16.95 15.30
CA TYR A 186 5.30 16.36 16.42
C TYR A 186 5.83 16.93 17.77
N PRO A 187 4.97 17.44 18.67
CA PRO A 187 5.42 18.01 19.93
C PRO A 187 6.05 16.98 20.89
N VAL A 188 7.17 17.33 21.52
CA VAL A 188 7.89 16.45 22.46
C VAL A 188 7.03 16.09 23.68
N ASP A 189 6.22 17.02 24.20
CA ASP A 189 5.31 16.77 25.33
C ASP A 189 4.22 15.73 25.00
N GLN A 190 3.76 15.70 23.74
CA GLN A 190 2.83 14.66 23.27
C GLN A 190 3.53 13.32 23.10
N ALA A 191 4.82 13.32 22.71
CA ALA A 191 5.62 12.10 22.63
C ALA A 191 5.90 11.52 24.03
N GLU A 192 6.22 12.34 25.02
CA GLU A 192 6.29 11.93 26.44
C GLU A 192 4.97 11.30 26.89
N THR A 193 3.85 11.94 26.56
CA THR A 193 2.51 11.41 26.87
C THR A 193 2.25 10.05 26.22
N ALA A 194 2.74 9.83 24.99
CA ALA A 194 2.64 8.54 24.32
C ALA A 194 3.47 7.47 25.03
N ILE A 195 4.72 7.78 25.40
CA ILE A 195 5.60 6.86 26.16
C ILE A 195 4.93 6.44 27.47
N ASP A 196 4.37 7.38 28.22
CA ASP A 196 3.66 7.09 29.48
C ASP A 196 2.46 6.16 29.27
N ARG A 197 1.70 6.35 28.19
CA ARG A 197 0.56 5.49 27.84
C ARG A 197 1.00 4.08 27.47
N TYR A 198 2.10 3.95 26.74
CA TYR A 198 2.71 2.65 26.45
C TYR A 198 3.19 1.98 27.74
N GLY A 199 3.92 2.68 28.62
CA GLY A 199 4.36 2.15 29.91
C GLY A 199 3.23 1.76 30.87
N ALA A 200 2.06 2.39 30.75
CA ALA A 200 0.87 1.99 31.51
C ALA A 200 0.23 0.69 30.98
N GLN A 201 0.43 0.34 29.71
CA GLN A 201 -0.19 -0.82 29.06
C GLN A 201 0.78 -1.98 28.83
N PHE A 202 2.08 -1.72 28.80
CA PHE A 202 3.12 -2.66 28.43
C PHE A 202 4.34 -2.56 29.35
N ASP A 203 5.02 -3.68 29.51
CA ASP A 203 6.41 -3.76 29.94
C ASP A 203 7.26 -3.32 28.74
N VAL A 204 7.65 -2.03 28.66
CA VAL A 204 8.17 -1.40 27.43
C VAL A 204 9.36 -2.12 26.81
N ASP A 205 10.24 -2.71 27.62
CA ASP A 205 11.42 -3.47 27.16
C ASP A 205 11.08 -4.72 26.33
N THR A 206 9.80 -5.13 26.32
CA THR A 206 9.31 -6.31 25.60
C THR A 206 8.62 -5.97 24.29
N LEU A 207 8.49 -4.69 23.95
CA LEU A 207 7.80 -4.25 22.74
C LEU A 207 8.49 -4.76 21.48
N ASP A 208 7.69 -5.28 20.56
CA ASP A 208 8.04 -5.68 19.20
C ASP A 208 6.80 -5.49 18.31
N TYR A 209 6.88 -5.78 17.02
CA TYR A 209 5.73 -5.74 16.14
C TYR A 209 5.72 -6.87 15.12
N ARG A 210 4.53 -7.13 14.58
CA ARG A 210 4.35 -8.02 13.44
C ARG A 210 3.44 -7.39 12.41
N PHE A 211 3.77 -7.60 11.14
CA PHE A 211 2.90 -7.22 10.03
C PHE A 211 1.64 -8.10 10.04
N ALA A 212 0.48 -7.48 9.83
CA ALA A 212 -0.83 -8.12 9.88
C ALA A 212 -1.62 -7.98 8.57
N GLY A 213 -1.05 -7.35 7.54
CA GLY A 213 -1.65 -7.20 6.21
C GLY A 213 -1.81 -5.74 5.80
N SER A 214 -2.41 -5.48 4.64
CA SER A 214 -2.72 -4.13 4.18
C SER A 214 -4.16 -3.73 4.50
N ALA A 215 -4.41 -2.44 4.67
CA ALA A 215 -5.73 -1.89 4.86
C ALA A 215 -6.40 -1.64 3.51
N GLU A 216 -7.43 -2.43 3.17
CA GLU A 216 -8.07 -2.39 1.84
C GLU A 216 -8.64 -1.01 1.44
N ASN A 217 -9.01 -0.18 2.42
CA ASN A 217 -9.73 1.08 2.20
C ASN A 217 -8.94 2.35 2.56
N ARG A 218 -7.72 2.20 3.06
CA ARG A 218 -6.88 3.30 3.51
C ARG A 218 -5.47 2.91 3.15
N ASN A 219 -4.80 3.67 2.28
CA ASN A 219 -3.40 3.46 1.93
C ASN A 219 -2.56 3.26 3.20
N GLY A 220 -2.38 2.02 3.62
CA GLY A 220 -1.85 1.72 4.93
C GLY A 220 -1.63 0.23 5.18
N PHE A 221 -0.72 -0.02 6.10
CA PHE A 221 -0.30 -1.33 6.56
C PHE A 221 -0.77 -1.54 7.98
N ASN A 222 -1.48 -2.63 8.21
CA ASN A 222 -1.89 -3.05 9.54
C ASN A 222 -0.71 -3.77 10.19
N TYR A 223 -0.37 -3.32 11.38
CA TYR A 223 0.61 -3.95 12.25
C TYR A 223 -0.02 -4.22 13.60
N VAL A 224 0.56 -5.15 14.34
CA VAL A 224 0.24 -5.41 15.74
C VAL A 224 1.52 -5.22 16.53
N ILE A 225 1.53 -4.22 17.42
CA ILE A 225 2.56 -4.11 18.44
C ILE A 225 2.28 -5.18 19.48
N ILE A 226 3.28 -5.99 19.78
CA ILE A 226 3.22 -7.09 20.73
C ILE A 226 4.17 -6.80 21.89
N GLY A 227 3.85 -7.32 23.07
CA GLY A 227 4.69 -7.22 24.25
C GLY A 227 4.07 -7.97 25.42
N SER A 228 4.47 -7.65 26.64
CA SER A 228 3.82 -8.13 27.86
C SER A 228 3.35 -7.01 28.76
N GLN A 229 2.53 -7.31 29.76
CA GLN A 229 2.23 -6.45 30.88
C GLN A 229 2.19 -7.31 32.14
N ASN A 230 3.09 -7.06 33.09
CA ASN A 230 3.29 -7.94 34.24
C ASN A 230 3.49 -9.41 33.82
N GLY A 231 4.23 -9.63 32.73
CA GLY A 231 4.50 -10.95 32.17
C GLY A 231 3.34 -11.64 31.44
N GLN A 232 2.19 -10.97 31.26
CA GLN A 232 1.09 -11.48 30.43
C GLN A 232 1.16 -10.89 29.02
N PRO A 233 1.08 -11.70 27.94
CA PRO A 233 1.11 -11.18 26.58
C PRO A 233 0.02 -10.14 26.30
N ARG A 234 0.39 -9.10 25.57
CA ARG A 234 -0.51 -8.03 25.12
C ARG A 234 -0.28 -7.76 23.63
N GLU A 235 -1.34 -7.35 22.97
CA GLU A 235 -1.34 -6.94 21.56
C GLU A 235 -2.05 -5.59 21.43
N HIS A 236 -1.53 -4.75 20.55
CA HIS A 236 -2.11 -3.44 20.26
C HIS A 236 -2.05 -3.17 18.73
N PRO A 237 -3.21 -3.07 18.06
CA PRO A 237 -3.24 -2.83 16.63
C PRO A 237 -2.89 -1.38 16.29
N VAL A 238 -2.02 -1.20 15.30
CA VAL A 238 -1.66 0.10 14.73
C VAL A 238 -1.72 0.04 13.21
N THR A 239 -1.80 1.20 12.58
CA THR A 239 -1.78 1.30 11.11
C THR A 239 -0.72 2.30 10.68
N VAL A 240 0.25 1.86 9.89
CA VAL A 240 1.16 2.79 9.21
C VAL A 240 0.49 3.22 7.90
N ILE A 241 0.07 4.47 7.81
CA ILE A 241 -0.48 5.07 6.59
C ILE A 241 0.65 5.52 5.66
N TYR A 242 0.40 5.50 4.35
CA TYR A 242 1.35 5.96 3.35
C TYR A 242 0.66 6.73 2.21
N GLY A 243 1.43 7.57 1.54
CA GLY A 243 0.96 8.36 0.40
C GLY A 243 1.95 9.46 0.05
N ASP A 244 2.01 9.85 -1.23
CA ASP A 244 2.85 10.95 -1.71
C ASP A 244 4.34 10.84 -1.33
N GLY A 245 4.85 9.62 -1.16
CA GLY A 245 6.23 9.37 -0.73
C GLY A 245 6.48 9.51 0.78
N LEU A 246 5.42 9.69 1.57
CA LEU A 246 5.46 9.80 3.02
C LEU A 246 4.84 8.56 3.69
N VAL A 247 5.25 8.34 4.93
CA VAL A 247 4.65 7.36 5.86
C VAL A 247 4.26 8.07 7.15
N GLY A 248 3.25 7.56 7.86
CA GLY A 248 2.79 8.10 9.13
C GLY A 248 2.14 7.02 9.98
N LEU A 249 2.10 7.21 11.30
CA LEU A 249 1.53 6.23 12.23
C LEU A 249 0.14 6.66 12.72
N GLN A 250 -0.84 5.77 12.57
CA GLN A 250 -2.14 5.85 13.23
C GLN A 250 -2.15 4.87 14.41
N ASP A 251 -2.20 5.44 15.61
CA ASP A 251 -2.14 4.72 16.87
C ASP A 251 -3.01 5.47 17.90
N ASN A 252 -3.85 4.75 18.64
CA ASN A 252 -4.73 5.35 19.65
C ASN A 252 -4.01 5.69 20.97
N LEU A 253 -2.80 5.17 21.19
CA LEU A 253 -1.95 5.49 22.33
C LEU A 253 -1.18 6.79 22.07
N ILE A 254 -0.91 7.12 20.81
CA ILE A 254 -0.25 8.35 20.40
C ILE A 254 -1.30 9.47 20.29
N PRO A 255 -1.18 10.57 21.05
CA PRO A 255 -2.09 11.70 20.93
C PRO A 255 -2.12 12.24 19.48
N ALA A 256 -3.32 12.48 18.96
CA ALA A 256 -3.46 13.18 17.68
C ALA A 256 -2.98 14.63 17.83
N LEU A 257 -2.32 15.15 16.80
CA LEU A 257 -2.04 16.58 16.71
C LEU A 257 -3.36 17.36 16.75
N PRO A 258 -3.40 18.54 17.40
CA PRO A 258 -4.56 19.41 17.32
C PRO A 258 -4.83 19.72 15.85
N SER A 259 -6.05 19.44 15.37
CA SER A 259 -6.46 19.91 14.05
C SER A 259 -6.36 21.43 14.05
N ALA A 260 -5.55 22.01 13.16
CA ALA A 260 -5.56 23.44 12.93
C ALA A 260 -6.97 23.83 12.51
N ASN A 261 -7.71 24.51 13.40
CA ASN A 261 -9.04 25.05 13.14
C ASN A 261 -8.96 26.23 12.17
#